data_AF-A0A947VDP3-F1
#
_entry.id   AF-A0A947VDP3-F1
#
_cell.length_a   1.000
_cell.length_b   1.000
_cell.length_c   1.000
_cell.angle_alpha   90.00
_cell.angle_beta   90.00
_cell.angle_gamma   90.00
#
_symmetry.space_group_name_H-M   'P 1'
#
loop_
_entity.id
_entity.type
_entity.pdbx_description
1 polymer ?
#
loop_
_entity_poly.entity_id
_entity_poly.type
_entity_poly.pdbx_seq_one_letter_code
_entity_poly.pdbx_strand_id
1 'polypeptide(L)'
;MNIALCHYRVGETDGVSLEMDKWKKVLESMGHKVYFIAGSTGTSDGYVIPEMNYRFKEDLKIERNAYLKLKDYQDEDELIGAIRKQTLKIEKGLRKFLIENKIDLIVLNNILSLGRSIPTAMAFANVIKELGIRCIGHHHDFYWERDNFSQPTCNFVRKALEEYYPPKDDLISHVVINSIAQKELKARRNLDSIIIPNVFDFNEKLWDVDNYNKDFREKLGIKDNDILMLQATRVTNRKAIELAIDVVGEIQKEENRKILEEAKLYNGKSFKEDSRIVLVLAGMIETADDYVERLKTKAEESNVELLFVNNLVEHSRGVKNDNKIYSLWDTYVFADIITYPSIQEGWGNQFLEGLFAKKPMLVFEYDVYKEDIKRKGFKVISLGDKYELDEYGLAKVDKKIIKRAAGECIKLLIDEDYREKMVEENFQLGREFFSYESLEEKLKMIV
;
A
#
# COMPACT_ATOMS: atom_id res chain seq x y z
N MET A 1 -14.35 6.80 24.79
CA MET A 1 -12.97 6.47 25.18
C MET A 1 -11.99 7.46 24.56
N ASN A 2 -10.86 7.67 25.20
CA ASN A 2 -9.67 8.31 24.65
C ASN A 2 -8.75 7.24 24.05
N ILE A 3 -8.52 7.28 22.74
CA ILE A 3 -7.78 6.26 22.00
C ILE A 3 -6.50 6.86 21.42
N ALA A 4 -5.36 6.22 21.63
CA ALA A 4 -4.09 6.63 21.02
C ALA A 4 -3.74 5.70 19.84
N LEU A 5 -3.67 6.23 18.63
CA LEU A 5 -3.12 5.53 17.46
C LEU A 5 -1.63 5.86 17.36
N CYS A 6 -0.78 4.84 17.43
CA CYS A 6 0.67 5.01 17.50
C CYS A 6 1.36 4.36 16.30
N HIS A 7 2.35 5.05 15.75
CA HIS A 7 3.24 4.53 14.70
C HIS A 7 4.59 5.26 14.73
N TYR A 8 5.56 4.86 13.91
CA TYR A 8 6.85 5.55 13.81
C TYR A 8 6.73 6.94 13.16
N ARG A 9 5.68 7.14 12.36
CA ARG A 9 5.31 8.38 11.66
C ARG A 9 3.80 8.43 11.44
N VAL A 10 3.23 9.61 11.29
CA VAL A 10 1.84 9.84 10.85
C VAL A 10 1.78 11.05 9.92
N GLY A 11 0.66 11.26 9.21
CA GLY A 11 0.50 12.39 8.30
C GLY A 11 1.44 12.37 7.09
N GLU A 12 1.94 11.19 6.74
CA GLU A 12 2.76 10.93 5.55
C GLU A 12 1.99 10.07 4.55
N THR A 13 2.47 9.99 3.31
CA THR A 13 1.76 9.31 2.20
C THR A 13 2.05 7.81 2.13
N ASP A 14 2.50 7.20 3.22
CA ASP A 14 2.75 5.77 3.28
C ASP A 14 1.48 4.99 3.69
N GLY A 15 1.41 3.73 3.30
CA GLY A 15 0.19 2.93 3.45
C GLY A 15 -0.33 2.87 4.89
N VAL A 16 0.56 2.76 5.89
CA VAL A 16 0.13 2.63 7.30
C VAL A 16 -0.43 3.95 7.81
N SER A 17 0.24 5.07 7.53
CA SER A 17 -0.27 6.40 7.90
C SER A 17 -1.67 6.65 7.31
N LEU A 18 -1.88 6.31 6.03
CA LEU A 18 -3.19 6.43 5.38
C LEU A 18 -4.26 5.55 6.03
N GLU A 19 -3.95 4.31 6.42
CA GLU A 19 -4.91 3.47 7.14
C GLU A 19 -5.21 4.00 8.55
N MET A 20 -4.21 4.57 9.23
CA MET A 20 -4.41 5.20 10.53
C MET A 20 -5.34 6.41 10.48
N ASP A 21 -5.26 7.23 9.43
CA ASP A 21 -6.17 8.35 9.22
C ASP A 21 -7.62 7.87 9.02
N LYS A 22 -7.81 6.75 8.30
CA LYS A 22 -9.12 6.11 8.12
C LYS A 22 -9.67 5.57 9.44
N TRP A 23 -8.84 4.86 10.21
CA TRP A 23 -9.21 4.38 11.55
C TRP A 23 -9.58 5.54 12.47
N LYS A 24 -8.81 6.64 12.45
CA LYS A 24 -9.13 7.83 13.23
C LYS A 24 -10.51 8.39 12.87
N LYS A 25 -10.79 8.60 11.58
CA LYS A 25 -12.08 9.14 11.11
C LYS A 25 -13.26 8.28 11.58
N VAL A 26 -13.15 6.95 11.48
CA VAL A 26 -14.22 6.03 11.91
C VAL A 26 -14.35 5.96 13.43
N LEU A 27 -13.25 5.93 14.18
CA LEU A 27 -13.31 5.94 15.65
C LEU A 27 -13.89 7.26 16.18
N GLU A 28 -13.59 8.38 15.55
CA GLU A 28 -14.18 9.68 15.89
C GLU A 28 -15.68 9.73 15.56
N SER A 29 -16.13 9.14 14.44
CA SER A 29 -17.56 9.04 14.12
C SER A 29 -18.32 8.12 15.09
N MET A 30 -17.64 7.14 15.68
CA MET A 30 -18.16 6.31 16.78
C MET A 30 -18.21 7.06 18.14
N GLY A 31 -17.76 8.32 18.21
CA GLY A 31 -17.80 9.15 19.41
C GLY A 31 -16.58 9.02 20.33
N HIS A 32 -15.48 8.42 19.86
CA HIS A 32 -14.22 8.37 20.60
C HIS A 32 -13.39 9.64 20.35
N LYS A 33 -12.53 9.97 21.31
CA LYS A 33 -11.51 11.02 21.13
C LYS A 33 -10.20 10.36 20.76
N VAL A 34 -9.67 10.68 19.58
CA VAL A 34 -8.52 9.96 19.02
C VAL A 34 -7.30 10.86 18.93
N TYR A 35 -6.15 10.34 19.37
CA TYR A 35 -4.87 11.03 19.37
C TYR A 35 -3.86 10.26 18.53
N PHE A 36 -2.97 10.98 17.85
CA PHE A 36 -1.78 10.37 17.26
C PHE A 36 -0.58 10.49 18.19
N ILE A 37 0.21 9.43 18.28
CA ILE A 37 1.53 9.42 18.92
C ILE A 37 2.55 8.88 17.90
N ALA A 38 3.57 9.66 17.56
CA ALA A 38 4.52 9.26 16.53
C ALA A 38 5.90 9.87 16.69
N GLY A 39 6.86 9.40 15.88
CA GLY A 39 8.19 10.01 15.76
C GLY A 39 8.25 11.21 14.81
N SER A 40 7.27 11.34 13.92
CA SER A 40 7.01 12.48 13.03
C SER A 40 5.52 12.56 12.73
N THR A 41 5.00 13.76 12.44
CA THR A 41 3.56 13.96 12.21
C THR A 41 3.20 14.50 10.83
N GLY A 42 4.16 14.74 9.93
CA GLY A 42 3.88 15.16 8.56
C GLY A 42 2.90 16.33 8.51
N THR A 43 1.75 16.14 7.85
CA THR A 43 0.65 17.12 7.77
C THR A 43 -0.41 16.98 8.85
N SER A 44 -0.29 15.99 9.74
CA SER A 44 -1.22 15.72 10.83
C SER A 44 -0.80 16.36 12.15
N ASP A 45 -1.77 16.59 13.03
CA ASP A 45 -1.52 16.94 14.42
C ASP A 45 -1.35 15.68 15.26
N GLY A 46 -0.29 15.64 16.09
CA GLY A 46 -0.01 14.50 16.96
C GLY A 46 1.05 14.80 18.01
N TYR A 47 1.13 13.95 19.03
CA TYR A 47 2.18 14.04 20.04
C TYR A 47 3.45 13.37 19.54
N VAL A 48 4.51 14.17 19.42
CA VAL A 48 5.79 13.69 18.90
C VAL A 48 6.69 13.18 20.02
N ILE A 49 7.15 11.94 19.89
CA ILE A 49 8.26 11.36 20.65
C ILE A 49 9.41 11.19 19.65
N PRO A 50 10.36 12.14 19.55
CA PRO A 50 11.38 12.15 18.49
C PRO A 50 12.18 10.85 18.39
N GLU A 51 12.40 10.19 19.53
CA GLU A 51 13.08 8.90 19.64
C GLU A 51 12.41 7.75 18.90
N MET A 52 11.11 7.84 18.60
CA MET A 52 10.36 6.87 17.81
C MET A 52 10.51 7.10 16.29
N ASN A 53 11.17 8.17 15.86
CA ASN A 53 11.27 8.48 14.44
C ASN A 53 12.07 7.38 13.73
N TYR A 54 11.55 6.87 12.61
CA TYR A 54 12.23 5.84 11.81
C TYR A 54 13.57 6.30 11.20
N ARG A 55 13.90 7.59 11.29
CA ARG A 55 15.19 8.17 10.91
C ARG A 55 16.00 8.66 12.12
N PHE A 56 15.59 8.33 13.34
CA PHE A 56 16.31 8.73 14.54
C PHE A 56 17.71 8.10 14.54
N LYS A 57 18.75 8.95 14.65
CA LYS A 57 20.14 8.56 14.38
C LYS A 57 20.61 7.41 15.29
N GLU A 58 20.29 7.48 16.57
CA GLU A 58 20.64 6.47 17.56
C GLU A 58 19.91 5.16 17.30
N ASP A 59 18.64 5.21 16.88
CA ASP A 59 17.85 4.00 16.60
C ASP A 59 18.30 3.32 15.29
N LEU A 60 18.64 4.10 14.26
CA LEU A 60 19.31 3.59 13.04
C LEU A 60 20.67 2.93 13.35
N LYS A 61 21.41 3.46 14.34
CA LYS A 61 22.64 2.82 14.82
C LYS A 61 22.34 1.50 15.52
N ILE A 62 21.30 1.44 16.34
CA ILE A 62 20.87 0.19 16.99
C ILE A 62 20.44 -0.84 15.95
N GLU A 63 19.55 -0.47 15.03
CA GLU A 63 19.02 -1.36 13.98
C GLU A 63 20.12 -2.00 13.14
N ARG A 64 21.06 -1.22 12.60
CA ARG A 64 22.15 -1.78 11.79
C ARG A 64 23.04 -2.74 12.58
N ASN A 65 23.25 -2.48 13.88
CA ASN A 65 24.03 -3.37 14.73
C ASN A 65 23.23 -4.62 15.13
N ALA A 66 21.91 -4.51 15.22
CA ALA A 66 21.00 -5.59 15.56
C ALA A 66 20.77 -6.58 14.41
N TYR A 67 20.76 -6.10 13.15
CA TYR A 67 20.37 -6.94 12.00
C TYR A 67 21.39 -7.05 10.87
N LEU A 68 22.29 -6.07 10.70
CA LEU A 68 23.31 -6.15 9.63
C LEU A 68 24.63 -6.69 10.16
N LYS A 69 25.23 -5.97 11.11
CA LYS A 69 26.50 -6.36 11.72
C LYS A 69 26.77 -5.57 13.00
N LEU A 70 27.07 -6.27 14.10
CA LEU A 70 27.57 -5.67 15.33
C LEU A 70 28.99 -5.14 15.10
N LYS A 71 29.11 -3.82 14.89
CA LYS A 71 30.37 -3.14 14.55
C LYS A 71 30.57 -1.82 15.30
N ASP A 72 29.49 -1.10 15.60
CA ASP A 72 29.58 0.23 16.21
C ASP A 72 29.48 0.22 17.75
N TYR A 73 29.40 -0.97 18.34
CA TYR A 73 29.44 -1.25 19.76
C TYR A 73 30.54 -2.29 20.00
N GLN A 74 31.22 -2.20 21.15
CA GLN A 74 32.33 -3.08 21.52
C GLN A 74 31.87 -4.54 21.64
N ASP A 75 30.70 -4.74 22.23
CA ASP A 75 30.12 -6.05 22.48
C ASP A 75 28.58 -5.98 22.55
N GLU A 76 27.96 -7.12 22.86
CA GLU A 76 26.51 -7.25 23.03
C GLU A 76 25.99 -6.41 24.21
N ASP A 77 26.76 -6.26 25.28
CA ASP A 77 26.36 -5.52 26.49
C ASP A 77 26.26 -4.01 26.22
N GLU A 78 27.19 -3.44 25.44
CA GLU A 78 27.11 -2.03 25.05
C GLU A 78 25.90 -1.76 24.14
N LEU A 79 25.58 -2.69 23.22
CA LEU A 79 24.35 -2.61 22.41
C LEU A 79 23.10 -2.66 23.30
N ILE A 80 23.03 -3.59 24.25
CA ILE A 80 21.93 -3.69 25.22
C ILE A 80 21.78 -2.39 26.00
N GLY A 81 22.89 -1.80 26.45
CA GLY A 81 22.91 -0.51 27.14
C GLY A 81 22.32 0.61 26.29
N ALA A 82 22.66 0.65 25.00
CA ALA A 82 22.10 1.63 24.05
C ALA A 82 20.60 1.43 23.82
N ILE A 83 20.14 0.19 23.65
CA ILE A 83 18.73 -0.16 23.51
C ILE A 83 17.95 0.31 24.73
N ARG A 84 18.36 -0.11 25.93
CA ARG A 84 17.69 0.26 27.20
C ARG A 84 17.66 1.77 27.42
N LYS A 85 18.76 2.47 27.11
CA LYS A 85 18.82 3.93 27.20
C LYS A 85 17.80 4.61 26.29
N GLN A 86 17.64 4.11 25.06
CA GLN A 86 16.65 4.62 24.12
C GLN A 86 15.22 4.29 24.56
N THR A 87 14.98 3.07 25.04
CA THR A 87 13.69 2.63 25.62
C THR A 87 13.23 3.59 26.72
N LEU A 88 14.08 3.89 27.70
CA LEU A 88 13.72 4.78 28.83
C LEU A 88 13.32 6.20 28.39
N LYS A 89 13.92 6.72 27.32
CA LYS A 89 13.53 8.04 26.77
C LYS A 89 12.12 8.01 26.19
N ILE A 90 11.82 6.96 25.41
CA ILE A 90 10.50 6.76 24.81
C ILE A 90 9.44 6.56 25.90
N GLU A 91 9.73 5.72 26.90
CA GLU A 91 8.83 5.49 28.04
C GLU A 91 8.46 6.78 28.76
N LYS A 92 9.43 7.68 28.98
CA LYS A 92 9.17 8.98 29.63
C LYS A 92 8.16 9.81 28.85
N GLY A 93 8.35 9.93 27.53
CA GLY A 93 7.44 10.67 26.65
C GLY A 93 6.05 10.03 26.59
N LEU A 94 6.02 8.70 26.47
CA LEU A 94 4.79 7.91 26.38
C LEU A 94 3.98 7.97 27.68
N ARG A 95 4.60 7.66 28.83
CA ARG A 95 3.95 7.69 30.15
C ARG A 95 3.31 9.05 30.44
N LYS A 96 4.04 10.14 30.15
CA LYS A 96 3.53 11.51 30.32
C LYS A 96 2.22 11.70 29.55
N PHE A 97 2.23 11.41 28.25
CA PHE A 97 1.08 11.65 27.39
C PHE A 97 -0.12 10.77 27.76
N LEU A 98 0.11 9.48 28.02
CA LEU A 98 -0.96 8.52 28.34
C LEU A 98 -1.70 8.91 29.63
N ILE A 99 -0.97 9.33 30.67
CA ILE A 99 -1.55 9.77 31.94
C ILE A 99 -2.29 11.10 31.79
N GLU A 100 -1.66 12.12 31.19
CA GLU A 100 -2.24 13.46 31.05
C GLU A 100 -3.54 13.43 30.21
N ASN A 101 -3.60 12.59 29.19
CA ASN A 101 -4.75 12.49 28.29
C ASN A 101 -5.74 11.38 28.67
N LYS A 102 -5.48 10.66 29.78
CA LYS A 102 -6.33 9.56 30.28
C LYS A 102 -6.68 8.57 29.18
N ILE A 103 -5.66 8.04 28.51
CA ILE A 103 -5.84 7.10 27.38
C ILE A 103 -6.41 5.77 27.90
N ASP A 104 -7.52 5.33 27.31
CA ASP A 104 -8.23 4.09 27.66
C ASP A 104 -7.79 2.89 26.80
N LEU A 105 -7.31 3.16 25.59
CA LEU A 105 -6.94 2.16 24.58
C LEU A 105 -5.80 2.68 23.70
N ILE A 106 -4.83 1.82 23.41
CA ILE A 106 -3.73 2.10 22.49
C ILE A 106 -3.83 1.19 21.27
N VAL A 107 -3.68 1.72 20.06
CA VAL A 107 -3.57 0.95 18.82
C VAL A 107 -2.17 1.13 18.25
N LEU A 108 -1.38 0.06 18.24
CA LEU A 108 0.01 0.06 17.80
C LEU A 108 0.10 -0.45 16.37
N ASN A 109 0.32 0.46 15.42
CA ASN A 109 0.44 0.13 14.01
C ASN A 109 1.90 -0.24 13.70
N ASN A 110 2.15 -1.51 13.37
CA ASN A 110 3.47 -2.09 13.05
C ASN A 110 4.58 -1.99 14.12
N ILE A 111 4.37 -1.28 15.24
CA ILE A 111 5.36 -1.15 16.32
C ILE A 111 5.73 -2.51 16.91
N LEU A 112 4.73 -3.38 17.12
CA LEU A 112 4.90 -4.71 17.70
C LEU A 112 5.06 -5.84 16.67
N SER A 113 5.30 -5.54 15.38
CA SER A 113 5.46 -6.62 14.38
C SER A 113 6.60 -6.41 13.41
N LEU A 114 6.90 -5.17 13.01
CA LEU A 114 7.86 -4.89 11.93
C LEU A 114 9.32 -5.22 12.29
N GLY A 115 9.67 -5.27 13.58
CA GLY A 115 11.06 -5.49 14.03
C GLY A 115 11.97 -4.27 13.93
N ARG A 116 11.47 -3.16 13.40
CA ARG A 116 12.25 -1.97 13.05
C ARG A 116 12.97 -1.32 14.24
N SER A 117 12.30 -1.10 15.37
CA SER A 117 12.89 -0.43 16.55
C SER A 117 12.61 -1.21 17.82
N ILE A 118 13.56 -2.07 18.20
CA ILE A 118 13.54 -2.82 19.48
C ILE A 118 13.29 -1.87 20.66
N PRO A 119 13.96 -0.70 20.78
CA PRO A 119 13.70 0.22 21.87
C PRO A 119 12.26 0.69 21.98
N THR A 120 11.61 0.96 20.83
CA THR A 120 10.22 1.43 20.78
C THR A 120 9.26 0.32 21.21
N ALA A 121 9.39 -0.90 20.68
CA ALA A 121 8.52 -2.01 21.07
C ALA A 121 8.64 -2.34 22.56
N MET A 122 9.87 -2.35 23.11
CA MET A 122 10.10 -2.52 24.54
C MET A 122 9.44 -1.43 25.37
N ALA A 123 9.54 -0.15 24.94
CA ALA A 123 8.96 0.97 25.67
C ALA A 123 7.44 0.88 25.76
N PHE A 124 6.78 0.52 24.64
CA PHE A 124 5.33 0.30 24.62
C PHE A 124 4.93 -0.88 25.50
N ALA A 125 5.59 -2.04 25.36
CA ALA A 125 5.28 -3.21 26.17
C ALA A 125 5.41 -2.92 27.68
N ASN A 126 6.49 -2.25 28.09
CA ASN A 126 6.73 -1.87 29.49
C ASN A 126 5.64 -0.92 30.01
N VAL A 127 5.32 0.15 29.28
CA VAL A 127 4.35 1.16 29.73
C VAL A 127 2.92 0.62 29.71
N ILE A 128 2.55 -0.22 28.72
CA ILE A 128 1.24 -0.89 28.66
C ILE A 128 1.05 -1.74 29.93
N LYS A 129 2.06 -2.54 30.27
CA LYS A 129 2.04 -3.40 31.46
C LYS A 129 2.05 -2.60 32.76
N GLU A 130 2.85 -1.55 32.84
CA GLU A 130 2.95 -0.66 34.01
C GLU A 130 1.61 0.02 34.31
N LEU A 131 0.93 0.53 33.27
CA LEU A 131 -0.29 1.32 33.41
C LEU A 131 -1.58 0.47 33.31
N GLY A 132 -1.49 -0.80 32.90
CA GLY A 132 -2.64 -1.68 32.72
C GLY A 132 -3.59 -1.23 31.59
N ILE A 133 -3.06 -0.54 30.57
CA ILE A 133 -3.87 0.01 29.46
C ILE A 133 -4.10 -1.06 28.41
N ARG A 134 -5.35 -1.24 27.96
CA ARG A 134 -5.66 -2.18 26.87
C ARG A 134 -4.98 -1.74 25.57
N CYS A 135 -4.52 -2.70 24.78
CA CYS A 135 -3.79 -2.46 23.56
C CYS A 135 -4.29 -3.35 22.42
N ILE A 136 -4.34 -2.79 21.22
CA ILE A 136 -4.51 -3.51 19.96
C ILE A 136 -3.20 -3.39 19.17
N GLY A 137 -2.54 -4.53 18.92
CA GLY A 137 -1.47 -4.61 17.94
C GLY A 137 -2.07 -4.71 16.54
N HIS A 138 -1.97 -3.65 15.74
CA HIS A 138 -2.43 -3.64 14.35
C HIS A 138 -1.24 -3.90 13.42
N HIS A 139 -1.21 -5.09 12.84
CA HIS A 139 -0.06 -5.63 12.12
C HIS A 139 -0.32 -5.65 10.62
N HIS A 140 0.41 -4.80 9.90
CA HIS A 140 0.39 -4.77 8.43
C HIS A 140 1.51 -5.62 7.83
N ASP A 141 2.62 -5.74 8.56
CA ASP A 141 3.79 -6.53 8.17
C ASP A 141 4.43 -7.15 9.42
N PHE A 142 5.22 -8.20 9.22
CA PHE A 142 6.01 -8.82 10.27
C PHE A 142 7.51 -8.86 9.94
N TYR A 143 8.35 -8.87 10.98
CA TYR A 143 9.81 -8.86 10.82
C TYR A 143 10.32 -10.09 10.05
N TRP A 144 9.65 -11.23 10.15
CA TRP A 144 10.01 -12.45 9.43
C TRP A 144 9.69 -12.40 7.93
N GLU A 145 8.99 -11.37 7.46
CA GLU A 145 8.71 -11.11 6.04
C GLU A 145 9.77 -10.18 5.42
N ARG A 146 10.70 -9.68 6.23
CA ARG A 146 11.68 -8.66 5.85
C ARG A 146 13.10 -9.15 6.12
N ASP A 147 13.88 -9.36 5.06
CA ASP A 147 15.28 -9.78 5.18
C ASP A 147 16.10 -8.85 6.10
N ASN A 148 15.82 -7.55 6.05
CA ASN A 148 16.52 -6.53 6.84
C ASN A 148 16.24 -6.61 8.36
N PHE A 149 15.21 -7.34 8.81
CA PHE A 149 14.83 -7.45 10.23
C PHE A 149 14.81 -8.90 10.73
N SER A 150 14.99 -9.89 9.85
CA SER A 150 14.87 -11.31 10.17
C SER A 150 16.20 -11.97 10.59
N GLN A 151 17.31 -11.25 10.54
CA GLN A 151 18.66 -11.78 10.76
C GLN A 151 19.33 -11.15 12.01
N PRO A 152 19.00 -11.62 13.24
CA PRO A 152 19.59 -11.06 14.46
C PRO A 152 21.10 -11.35 14.55
N THR A 153 21.89 -10.33 14.87
CA THR A 153 23.36 -10.42 15.00
C THR A 153 23.83 -10.95 16.36
N CYS A 154 22.99 -10.86 17.40
CA CYS A 154 23.29 -11.31 18.76
C CYS A 154 22.09 -11.97 19.45
N ASN A 155 22.33 -12.60 20.60
CA ASN A 155 21.32 -13.38 21.32
C ASN A 155 20.23 -12.51 21.93
N PHE A 156 20.57 -11.32 22.43
CA PHE A 156 19.63 -10.36 22.97
C PHE A 156 18.60 -9.93 21.93
N VAL A 157 19.05 -9.58 20.72
CA VAL A 157 18.15 -9.18 19.63
C VAL A 157 17.21 -10.32 19.26
N ARG A 158 17.71 -11.55 19.17
CA ARG A 158 16.86 -12.73 18.92
C ARG A 158 15.77 -12.88 20.00
N LYS A 159 16.16 -12.79 21.28
CA LYS A 159 15.22 -12.86 22.41
C LYS A 159 14.21 -11.70 22.39
N ALA A 160 14.65 -10.50 22.05
CA ALA A 160 13.77 -9.34 21.95
C ALA A 160 12.73 -9.51 20.82
N LEU A 161 13.12 -10.09 19.68
CA LEU A 161 12.18 -10.45 18.62
C LEU A 161 11.15 -11.48 19.10
N GLU A 162 11.58 -12.48 19.86
CA GLU A 162 10.69 -13.50 20.44
C GLU A 162 9.72 -12.93 21.49
N GLU A 163 10.19 -11.98 22.29
CA GLU A 163 9.43 -11.41 23.41
C GLU A 163 8.47 -10.30 22.99
N TYR A 164 8.89 -9.41 22.07
CA TYR A 164 8.17 -8.17 21.75
C TYR A 164 7.54 -8.13 20.35
N TYR A 165 7.74 -9.15 19.50
CA TYR A 165 7.31 -9.09 18.09
C TYR A 165 6.53 -10.33 17.59
N PRO A 166 5.19 -10.29 17.67
CA PRO A 166 4.41 -9.59 18.69
C PRO A 166 4.42 -10.33 20.04
N PRO A 167 4.21 -9.61 21.16
CA PRO A 167 4.21 -10.20 22.50
C PRO A 167 2.94 -11.02 22.75
N LYS A 168 3.05 -12.02 23.63
CA LYS A 168 1.88 -12.72 24.19
C LYS A 168 1.53 -12.12 25.55
N ASP A 169 0.49 -11.29 25.58
CA ASP A 169 0.06 -10.55 26.77
C ASP A 169 -1.47 -10.40 26.79
N ASP A 170 -2.11 -10.59 27.95
CA ASP A 170 -3.58 -10.53 28.09
C ASP A 170 -4.14 -9.10 27.87
N LEU A 171 -3.30 -8.06 27.97
CA LEU A 171 -3.67 -6.68 27.65
C LEU A 171 -3.61 -6.39 26.15
N ILE A 172 -3.03 -7.27 25.34
CA ILE A 172 -2.76 -7.03 23.92
C ILE A 172 -3.61 -7.99 23.06
N SER A 173 -4.55 -7.42 22.32
CA SER A 173 -5.26 -8.11 21.24
C SER A 173 -4.56 -7.87 19.91
N HIS A 174 -4.59 -8.84 19.00
CA HIS A 174 -3.92 -8.73 17.70
C HIS A 174 -4.91 -8.57 16.56
N VAL A 175 -4.63 -7.63 15.68
CA VAL A 175 -5.33 -7.39 14.42
C VAL A 175 -4.34 -7.53 13.27
N VAL A 176 -4.74 -8.23 12.22
CA VAL A 176 -3.96 -8.40 10.98
C VAL A 176 -4.82 -8.00 9.78
N ILE A 177 -4.18 -7.62 8.67
CA ILE A 177 -4.90 -7.13 7.49
C ILE A 177 -5.37 -8.21 6.52
N ASN A 178 -4.91 -9.45 6.66
CA ASN A 178 -5.23 -10.55 5.75
C ASN A 178 -5.17 -11.92 6.46
N SER A 179 -5.74 -12.95 5.84
CA SER A 179 -5.82 -14.30 6.44
C SER A 179 -4.50 -15.06 6.40
N ILE A 180 -3.58 -14.71 5.49
CA ILE A 180 -2.23 -15.30 5.43
C ILE A 180 -1.45 -14.90 6.69
N ALA A 181 -1.45 -13.61 7.02
CA ALA A 181 -0.87 -13.04 8.23
C ALA A 181 -1.52 -13.63 9.49
N GLN A 182 -2.84 -13.87 9.50
CA GLN A 182 -3.53 -14.53 10.61
C GLN A 182 -2.98 -15.95 10.85
N LYS A 183 -2.89 -16.76 9.78
CA LYS A 183 -2.37 -18.13 9.83
C LYS A 183 -0.90 -18.15 10.26
N GLU A 184 -0.06 -17.29 9.70
CA GLU A 184 1.37 -17.20 10.04
C GLU A 184 1.58 -16.78 11.49
N LEU A 185 0.82 -15.79 11.98
CA LEU A 185 0.88 -15.35 13.37
C LEU A 185 0.49 -16.49 14.32
N LYS A 186 -0.59 -17.22 14.01
CA LYS A 186 -1.00 -18.38 14.80
C LYS A 186 0.06 -19.49 14.79
N ALA A 187 0.63 -19.80 13.63
CA ALA A 187 1.63 -20.86 13.48
C ALA A 187 2.95 -20.54 14.22
N ARG A 188 3.42 -19.29 14.12
CA ARG A 188 4.72 -18.88 14.67
C ARG A 188 4.68 -18.50 16.14
N ARG A 189 3.57 -17.93 16.61
CA ARG A 189 3.45 -17.37 17.97
C ARG A 189 2.34 -17.99 18.82
N ASN A 190 1.48 -18.81 18.22
CA ASN A 190 0.25 -19.31 18.87
C ASN A 190 -0.61 -18.16 19.43
N LEU A 191 -0.74 -17.09 18.64
CA LEU A 191 -1.57 -15.92 18.94
C LEU A 191 -2.78 -15.91 18.03
N ASP A 192 -3.95 -15.68 18.61
CA ASP A 192 -5.18 -15.45 17.87
C ASP A 192 -5.24 -13.97 17.43
N SER A 193 -5.81 -13.73 16.26
CA SER A 193 -5.97 -12.38 15.73
C SER A 193 -7.26 -12.21 14.94
N ILE A 194 -7.71 -10.97 14.82
CA ILE A 194 -8.89 -10.58 14.05
C ILE A 194 -8.43 -9.97 12.71
N ILE A 195 -9.12 -10.30 11.62
CA ILE A 195 -8.81 -9.73 10.31
C ILE A 195 -9.60 -8.44 10.10
N ILE A 196 -8.88 -7.32 10.00
CA ILE A 196 -9.41 -6.02 9.58
C ILE A 196 -8.63 -5.57 8.35
N PRO A 197 -9.17 -5.74 7.14
CA PRO A 197 -8.49 -5.33 5.93
C PRO A 197 -8.39 -3.81 5.83
N ASN A 198 -7.53 -3.33 4.93
CA ASN A 198 -7.54 -1.92 4.56
C ASN A 198 -8.87 -1.55 3.91
N VAL A 199 -9.30 -0.32 4.11
CA VAL A 199 -10.62 0.18 3.65
C VAL A 199 -10.48 1.45 2.83
N PHE A 200 -11.58 1.88 2.20
CA PHE A 200 -11.67 3.12 1.45
C PHE A 200 -13.00 3.83 1.74
N ASP A 201 -13.05 5.15 1.61
CA ASP A 201 -14.30 5.89 1.81
C ASP A 201 -15.13 5.89 0.52
N PHE A 202 -16.05 4.94 0.40
CA PHE A 202 -16.92 4.81 -0.76
C PHE A 202 -18.09 5.82 -0.77
N ASN A 203 -18.23 6.65 0.26
CA ASN A 203 -19.21 7.74 0.29
C ASN A 203 -18.62 9.09 -0.13
N GLU A 204 -17.29 9.20 -0.23
CA GLU A 204 -16.65 10.40 -0.75
C GLU A 204 -17.04 10.65 -2.22
N LYS A 205 -17.03 11.93 -2.60
CA LYS A 205 -17.31 12.30 -3.99
C LYS A 205 -16.19 11.75 -4.88
N LEU A 206 -16.59 11.11 -5.98
CA LEU A 206 -15.64 10.66 -7.01
C LEU A 206 -14.85 11.85 -7.56
N TRP A 207 -13.57 11.61 -7.82
CA TRP A 207 -12.71 12.57 -8.50
C TRP A 207 -13.22 12.77 -9.93
N ASP A 208 -13.27 14.02 -10.37
CA ASP A 208 -13.84 14.40 -11.66
C ASP A 208 -12.93 15.41 -12.37
N VAL A 209 -13.24 15.66 -13.64
CA VAL A 209 -12.60 16.72 -14.42
C VAL A 209 -13.04 18.08 -13.87
N ASP A 210 -12.08 18.95 -13.60
CA ASP A 210 -12.32 20.32 -13.16
C ASP A 210 -11.29 21.28 -13.79
N ASN A 211 -11.37 22.56 -13.39
CA ASN A 211 -10.44 23.58 -13.89
C ASN A 211 -8.98 23.30 -13.56
N TYR A 212 -8.71 22.49 -12.53
CA TYR A 212 -7.37 22.14 -12.13
C TYR A 212 -6.79 21.00 -12.97
N ASN A 213 -7.57 19.99 -13.35
CA ASN A 213 -7.00 18.82 -14.04
C ASN A 213 -7.40 18.67 -15.52
N LYS A 214 -8.26 19.54 -16.06
CA LYS A 214 -8.70 19.47 -17.47
C LYS A 214 -7.58 19.49 -18.51
N ASP A 215 -6.42 20.07 -18.17
CA ASP A 215 -5.22 20.15 -19.00
C ASP A 215 -4.25 18.97 -18.78
N PHE A 216 -4.59 17.99 -17.94
CA PHE A 216 -3.70 16.88 -17.60
C PHE A 216 -3.26 16.09 -18.83
N ARG A 217 -4.21 15.68 -19.69
CA ARG A 217 -3.90 14.95 -20.93
C ARG A 217 -3.04 15.79 -21.88
N GLU A 218 -3.38 17.06 -22.07
CA GLU A 218 -2.59 18.00 -22.89
C GLU A 218 -1.15 18.13 -22.37
N LYS A 219 -0.98 18.24 -21.04
CA LYS A 219 0.34 18.36 -20.40
C LYS A 219 1.22 17.14 -20.64
N LEU A 220 0.62 15.96 -20.81
CA LEU A 220 1.30 14.70 -21.14
C LEU A 220 1.39 14.44 -22.65
N GLY A 221 0.87 15.35 -23.48
CA GLY A 221 0.79 15.17 -24.93
C GLY A 221 -0.18 14.06 -25.36
N ILE A 222 -1.10 13.65 -24.49
CA ILE A 222 -2.10 12.58 -24.75
C ILE A 222 -3.31 13.20 -25.45
N LYS A 223 -3.63 12.72 -26.65
CA LYS A 223 -4.79 13.21 -27.42
C LYS A 223 -6.07 12.60 -26.90
N ASP A 224 -7.19 13.27 -27.17
CA ASP A 224 -8.52 12.82 -26.75
C ASP A 224 -8.86 11.39 -27.14
N ASN A 225 -8.39 10.92 -28.30
CA ASN A 225 -8.60 9.58 -28.83
C ASN A 225 -7.49 8.56 -28.47
N ASP A 226 -6.45 8.97 -27.76
CA ASP A 226 -5.46 8.04 -27.21
C ASP A 226 -6.05 7.29 -26.01
N ILE A 227 -5.58 6.07 -25.77
CA ILE A 227 -5.95 5.21 -24.64
C ILE A 227 -4.86 5.28 -23.57
N LEU A 228 -5.24 5.57 -22.33
CA LEU A 228 -4.38 5.71 -21.17
C LEU A 228 -4.52 4.49 -20.25
N MET A 229 -3.49 3.65 -20.23
CA MET A 229 -3.32 2.56 -19.27
C MET A 229 -2.55 3.10 -18.06
N LEU A 230 -3.09 3.02 -16.85
CA LEU A 230 -2.50 3.65 -15.66
C LEU A 230 -1.87 2.63 -14.71
N GLN A 231 -0.56 2.78 -14.47
CA GLN A 231 0.13 2.17 -13.33
C GLN A 231 0.37 3.25 -12.25
N ALA A 232 -0.49 3.28 -11.23
CA ALA A 232 -0.37 4.24 -10.13
C ALA A 232 0.47 3.74 -8.93
N THR A 233 1.03 2.53 -9.03
CA THR A 233 1.97 2.01 -8.02
C THR A 233 3.39 2.56 -8.22
N ARG A 234 4.21 2.45 -7.18
CA ARG A 234 5.67 2.63 -7.28
C ARG A 234 6.29 1.71 -8.35
N VAL A 235 7.40 2.13 -8.94
CA VAL A 235 8.14 1.36 -9.96
C VAL A 235 9.21 0.52 -9.26
N THR A 236 8.92 -0.77 -9.06
CA THR A 236 9.77 -1.75 -8.35
C THR A 236 9.53 -3.16 -8.91
N ASN A 237 10.52 -4.06 -8.87
CA ASN A 237 10.42 -5.43 -9.40
C ASN A 237 9.13 -6.19 -8.99
N ARG A 238 8.74 -6.14 -7.70
CA ARG A 238 7.54 -6.86 -7.20
C ARG A 238 6.21 -6.37 -7.77
N LYS A 239 6.21 -5.24 -8.48
CA LYS A 239 5.02 -4.67 -9.12
C LYS A 239 4.78 -5.23 -10.53
N ALA A 240 5.77 -5.93 -11.08
CA ALA A 240 5.70 -6.66 -12.34
C ALA A 240 5.06 -5.87 -13.50
N ILE A 241 5.46 -4.61 -13.66
CA ILE A 241 4.94 -3.67 -14.66
C ILE A 241 5.11 -4.21 -16.08
N GLU A 242 6.12 -5.04 -16.31
CA GLU A 242 6.35 -5.81 -17.54
C GLU A 242 5.14 -6.61 -18.02
N LEU A 243 4.28 -7.10 -17.12
CA LEU A 243 3.07 -7.83 -17.51
C LEU A 243 2.01 -6.89 -18.11
N ALA A 244 1.98 -5.63 -17.67
CA ALA A 244 1.16 -4.60 -18.32
C ALA A 244 1.71 -4.27 -19.71
N ILE A 245 3.05 -4.20 -19.86
CA ILE A 245 3.70 -4.03 -21.16
C ILE A 245 3.34 -5.18 -22.10
N ASP A 246 3.39 -6.43 -21.64
CA ASP A 246 3.03 -7.61 -22.45
C ASP A 246 1.57 -7.53 -22.96
N VAL A 247 0.64 -7.11 -22.10
CA VAL A 247 -0.77 -6.94 -22.50
C VAL A 247 -0.94 -5.78 -23.47
N VAL A 248 -0.32 -4.63 -23.23
CA VAL A 248 -0.41 -3.48 -24.15
C VAL A 248 0.21 -3.81 -25.51
N GLY A 249 1.37 -4.49 -25.52
CA GLY A 249 2.02 -4.97 -26.73
C GLY A 249 1.14 -5.96 -27.51
N GLU A 250 0.40 -6.83 -26.83
CA GLU A 250 -0.58 -7.71 -27.49
C GLU A 250 -1.75 -6.93 -28.09
N ILE A 251 -2.26 -5.89 -27.41
CA ILE A 251 -3.32 -5.02 -27.95
C ILE A 251 -2.81 -4.25 -29.20
N GLN A 252 -1.53 -3.86 -29.21
CA GLN A 252 -0.90 -3.12 -30.32
C GLN A 252 -0.74 -3.96 -31.61
N LYS A 253 -0.87 -5.29 -31.55
CA LYS A 253 -0.80 -6.13 -32.75
C LYS A 253 -1.89 -5.76 -33.74
N GLU A 254 -1.57 -5.85 -35.02
CA GLU A 254 -2.43 -5.40 -36.13
C GLU A 254 -3.86 -5.95 -36.02
N GLU A 255 -4.04 -7.25 -35.76
CA GLU A 255 -5.38 -7.84 -35.65
C GLU A 255 -6.23 -7.27 -34.51
N ASN A 256 -5.59 -6.91 -33.39
CA ASN A 256 -6.26 -6.42 -32.19
C ASN A 256 -6.51 -4.91 -32.28
N ARG A 257 -5.51 -4.18 -32.77
CA ARG A 257 -5.60 -2.74 -33.01
C ARG A 257 -6.72 -2.41 -33.99
N LYS A 258 -6.87 -3.21 -35.05
CA LYS A 258 -7.94 -3.05 -36.04
C LYS A 258 -9.35 -3.10 -35.43
N ILE A 259 -9.56 -3.92 -34.41
CA ILE A 259 -10.85 -3.98 -33.68
C ILE A 259 -11.16 -2.62 -33.03
N LEU A 260 -10.15 -1.95 -32.45
CA LEU A 260 -10.31 -0.63 -31.86
C LEU A 260 -10.60 0.44 -32.94
N GLU A 261 -9.94 0.35 -34.10
CA GLU A 261 -10.10 1.29 -35.21
C GLU A 261 -11.48 1.18 -35.90
N GLU A 262 -12.07 -0.02 -35.92
CA GLU A 262 -13.39 -0.28 -36.50
C GLU A 262 -14.55 0.00 -35.54
N ALA A 263 -14.27 0.14 -34.24
CA ALA A 263 -15.26 0.38 -33.19
C ALA A 263 -15.23 1.82 -32.66
N LYS A 264 -16.30 2.20 -31.95
CA LYS A 264 -16.26 3.37 -31.07
C LYS A 264 -15.77 2.92 -29.70
N LEU A 265 -14.95 3.76 -29.07
CA LEU A 265 -14.56 3.56 -27.68
C LEU A 265 -15.77 3.81 -26.76
N TYR A 266 -15.69 3.28 -25.54
CA TYR A 266 -16.71 3.40 -24.49
C TYR A 266 -17.08 4.86 -24.15
N ASN A 267 -16.22 5.82 -24.49
CA ASN A 267 -16.45 7.26 -24.28
C ASN A 267 -16.97 7.98 -25.54
N GLY A 268 -17.42 7.22 -26.55
CA GLY A 268 -17.96 7.73 -27.81
C GLY A 268 -16.92 8.20 -28.83
N LYS A 269 -15.63 8.25 -28.47
CA LYS A 269 -14.55 8.67 -29.37
C LYS A 269 -14.13 7.53 -30.31
N SER A 270 -13.60 7.88 -31.48
CA SER A 270 -13.03 6.89 -32.42
C SER A 270 -11.53 6.76 -32.20
N PHE A 271 -11.05 5.53 -32.07
CA PHE A 271 -9.62 5.22 -32.17
C PHE A 271 -9.23 5.22 -33.65
N LYS A 272 -8.15 5.92 -34.01
CA LYS A 272 -7.71 6.17 -35.38
C LYS A 272 -6.29 5.66 -35.58
N GLU A 273 -5.83 5.63 -36.83
CA GLU A 273 -4.47 5.26 -37.20
C GLU A 273 -3.41 6.01 -36.38
N ASP A 274 -3.61 7.32 -36.15
CA ASP A 274 -2.70 8.17 -35.38
C ASP A 274 -2.87 8.06 -33.86
N SER A 275 -3.85 7.29 -33.36
CA SER A 275 -4.12 7.14 -31.92
C SER A 275 -3.10 6.23 -31.25
N ARG A 276 -2.82 6.49 -29.98
CA ARG A 276 -1.80 5.76 -29.22
C ARG A 276 -2.41 5.03 -28.04
N ILE A 277 -1.75 3.96 -27.62
CA ILE A 277 -2.01 3.30 -26.34
C ILE A 277 -0.77 3.54 -25.49
N VAL A 278 -0.92 4.35 -24.44
CA VAL A 278 0.19 4.77 -23.58
C VAL A 278 0.07 4.13 -22.20
N LEU A 279 1.18 3.63 -21.67
CA LEU A 279 1.27 3.14 -20.29
C LEU A 279 1.88 4.24 -19.41
N VAL A 280 1.02 4.88 -18.61
CA VAL A 280 1.39 5.99 -17.73
C VAL A 280 1.80 5.44 -16.36
N LEU A 281 3.04 5.73 -15.96
CA LEU A 281 3.63 5.35 -14.69
C LEU A 281 3.66 6.57 -13.76
N ALA A 282 2.75 6.62 -12.80
CA ALA A 282 2.59 7.79 -11.92
C ALA A 282 3.32 7.66 -10.57
N GLY A 283 3.64 6.43 -10.13
CA GLY A 283 4.27 6.21 -8.85
C GLY A 283 5.77 6.49 -8.83
N MET A 284 6.30 6.72 -7.63
CA MET A 284 7.74 6.94 -7.41
C MET A 284 8.57 5.74 -7.87
N ILE A 285 9.76 6.02 -8.41
CA ILE A 285 10.75 5.01 -8.75
C ILE A 285 11.48 4.58 -7.48
N GLU A 286 11.32 3.31 -7.08
CA GLU A 286 11.93 2.72 -5.87
C GLU A 286 12.59 1.38 -6.22
N THR A 287 13.59 1.42 -7.09
CA THR A 287 14.40 0.24 -7.38
C THR A 287 15.87 0.45 -6.98
N ALA A 288 16.51 -0.63 -6.55
CA ALA A 288 17.93 -0.68 -6.21
C ALA A 288 18.79 -1.20 -7.37
N ASP A 289 18.16 -1.69 -8.45
CA ASP A 289 18.77 -2.26 -9.64
C ASP A 289 18.40 -1.47 -10.91
N ASP A 290 18.67 -2.05 -12.08
CA ASP A 290 18.40 -1.50 -13.41
C ASP A 290 16.96 -1.75 -13.93
N TYR A 291 16.00 -2.10 -13.06
CA TYR A 291 14.63 -2.48 -13.45
C TYR A 291 13.95 -1.48 -14.40
N VAL A 292 14.15 -0.17 -14.20
CA VAL A 292 13.57 0.85 -15.09
C VAL A 292 14.11 0.73 -16.53
N GLU A 293 15.40 0.44 -16.69
CA GLU A 293 16.00 0.27 -18.03
C GLU A 293 15.50 -1.03 -18.67
N ARG A 294 15.40 -2.12 -17.89
CA ARG A 294 14.79 -3.38 -18.35
C ARG A 294 13.33 -3.17 -18.83
N LEU A 295 12.54 -2.37 -18.12
CA LEU A 295 11.19 -2.01 -18.55
C LEU A 295 11.17 -1.21 -19.86
N LYS A 296 12.08 -0.24 -20.02
CA LYS A 296 12.18 0.54 -21.26
C LYS A 296 12.55 -0.35 -22.45
N THR A 297 13.56 -1.21 -22.30
CA THR A 297 13.96 -2.16 -23.34
C THR A 297 12.79 -3.06 -23.74
N LYS A 298 12.10 -3.66 -22.77
CA LYS A 298 10.94 -4.51 -23.04
C LYS A 298 9.80 -3.75 -23.72
N ALA A 299 9.56 -2.48 -23.34
CA ALA A 299 8.56 -1.64 -23.97
C ALA A 299 8.91 -1.31 -25.42
N GLU A 300 10.17 -0.98 -25.72
CA GLU A 300 10.66 -0.76 -27.08
C GLU A 300 10.48 -2.01 -27.95
N GLU A 301 10.88 -3.19 -27.46
CA GLU A 301 10.70 -4.46 -28.16
C GLU A 301 9.24 -4.83 -28.40
N SER A 302 8.35 -4.40 -27.50
CA SER A 302 6.91 -4.65 -27.56
C SER A 302 6.13 -3.54 -28.28
N ASN A 303 6.82 -2.52 -28.80
CA ASN A 303 6.22 -1.31 -29.37
C ASN A 303 5.21 -0.66 -28.42
N VAL A 304 5.58 -0.45 -27.15
CA VAL A 304 4.74 0.16 -26.11
C VAL A 304 5.35 1.49 -25.66
N GLU A 305 4.56 2.55 -25.65
CA GLU A 305 5.00 3.86 -25.15
C GLU A 305 4.82 3.93 -23.62
N LEU A 306 5.93 4.14 -22.90
CA LEU A 306 5.93 4.39 -21.45
C LEU A 306 6.01 5.89 -21.16
N LEU A 307 5.09 6.40 -20.35
CA LEU A 307 5.11 7.78 -19.87
C LEU A 307 5.33 7.82 -18.36
N PHE A 308 6.55 8.16 -17.95
CA PHE A 308 6.88 8.40 -16.54
C PHE A 308 6.45 9.81 -16.15
N VAL A 309 5.45 9.92 -15.27
CA VAL A 309 4.84 11.21 -14.87
C VAL A 309 5.02 11.51 -13.39
N ASN A 310 5.85 10.73 -12.70
CA ASN A 310 6.11 10.81 -11.26
C ASN A 310 6.73 12.14 -10.79
N ASN A 311 7.20 12.99 -11.70
CA ASN A 311 7.65 14.35 -11.41
C ASN A 311 6.52 15.40 -11.48
N LEU A 312 5.37 15.06 -12.06
CA LEU A 312 4.20 15.92 -12.21
C LEU A 312 3.05 15.53 -11.27
N VAL A 313 3.18 14.41 -10.57
CA VAL A 313 2.12 13.80 -9.76
C VAL A 313 2.62 13.60 -8.34
N GLU A 314 1.87 14.10 -7.36
CA GLU A 314 2.08 13.85 -5.93
C GLU A 314 0.78 13.42 -5.25
N HIS A 315 0.77 13.24 -3.93
CA HIS A 315 -0.44 12.88 -3.19
C HIS A 315 -1.53 13.95 -3.33
N SER A 316 -1.15 15.22 -3.25
CA SER A 316 -2.07 16.35 -3.29
C SER A 316 -1.74 17.28 -4.46
N ARG A 317 -2.78 17.91 -5.02
CA ARG A 317 -2.61 19.00 -5.99
C ARG A 317 -1.83 20.15 -5.36
N GLY A 318 -0.94 20.79 -6.12
CA GLY A 318 -0.18 21.93 -5.64
C GLY A 318 0.76 22.52 -6.69
N VAL A 319 1.71 23.33 -6.23
CA VAL A 319 2.77 23.91 -7.06
C VAL A 319 4.11 23.57 -6.43
N LYS A 320 5.06 23.09 -7.24
CA LYS A 320 6.42 22.75 -6.82
C LYS A 320 7.41 23.26 -7.85
N ASN A 321 8.38 24.05 -7.41
CA ASN A 321 9.38 24.68 -8.29
C ASN A 321 8.72 25.38 -9.50
N ASP A 322 7.69 26.20 -9.24
CA ASP A 322 6.86 26.89 -10.24
C ASP A 322 6.12 26.00 -11.26
N ASN A 323 6.15 24.68 -11.06
CA ASN A 323 5.41 23.72 -11.87
C ASN A 323 4.14 23.29 -11.16
N LYS A 324 3.04 23.23 -11.91
CA LYS A 324 1.79 22.64 -11.48
C LYS A 324 1.98 21.15 -11.21
N ILE A 325 1.55 20.71 -10.04
CA ILE A 325 1.55 19.33 -9.59
C ILE A 325 0.11 18.83 -9.50
N TYR A 326 -0.15 17.69 -10.12
CA TYR A 326 -1.41 16.98 -10.07
C TYR A 326 -1.44 16.04 -8.86
N SER A 327 -2.63 15.74 -8.36
CA SER A 327 -2.79 14.63 -7.42
C SER A 327 -2.72 13.30 -8.18
N LEU A 328 -2.29 12.23 -7.51
CA LEU A 328 -2.44 10.87 -8.02
C LEU A 328 -3.88 10.59 -8.48
N TRP A 329 -4.88 11.13 -7.77
CA TRP A 329 -6.28 11.01 -8.15
C TRP A 329 -6.63 11.64 -9.50
N ASP A 330 -5.92 12.68 -9.92
CA ASP A 330 -6.11 13.26 -11.26
C ASP A 330 -5.73 12.24 -12.35
N THR A 331 -4.76 11.36 -12.09
CA THR A 331 -4.37 10.31 -13.05
C THR A 331 -5.47 9.26 -13.24
N TYR A 332 -6.18 8.91 -12.16
CA TYR A 332 -7.30 7.96 -12.22
C TYR A 332 -8.46 8.49 -13.06
N VAL A 333 -8.78 9.79 -12.98
CA VAL A 333 -9.86 10.40 -13.77
C VAL A 333 -9.69 10.10 -15.25
N PHE A 334 -8.48 10.29 -15.77
CA PHE A 334 -8.17 10.14 -17.20
C PHE A 334 -7.75 8.72 -17.61
N ALA A 335 -7.66 7.77 -16.69
CA ALA A 335 -7.33 6.39 -16.99
C ALA A 335 -8.48 5.66 -17.67
N ASP A 336 -8.17 4.91 -18.73
CA ASP A 336 -9.11 4.04 -19.41
C ASP A 336 -9.12 2.65 -18.76
N ILE A 337 -7.96 2.14 -18.34
CA ILE A 337 -7.79 0.90 -17.57
C ILE A 337 -6.66 1.11 -16.56
N ILE A 338 -6.82 0.59 -15.35
CA ILE A 338 -5.74 0.55 -14.35
C ILE A 338 -4.98 -0.76 -14.50
N THR A 339 -3.66 -0.68 -14.52
CA THR A 339 -2.78 -1.83 -14.49
C THR A 339 -2.30 -2.06 -13.06
N TYR A 340 -2.57 -3.27 -12.56
CA TYR A 340 -2.18 -3.74 -11.25
C TYR A 340 -1.61 -5.17 -11.30
N PRO A 341 -0.52 -5.41 -12.06
CA PRO A 341 0.09 -6.72 -12.21
C PRO A 341 0.95 -7.16 -11.01
N SER A 342 0.78 -6.55 -9.83
CA SER A 342 1.67 -6.78 -8.69
C SER A 342 1.65 -8.25 -8.24
N ILE A 343 2.82 -8.86 -8.18
CA ILE A 343 3.01 -10.27 -7.80
C ILE A 343 3.12 -10.47 -6.29
N GLN A 344 3.40 -9.40 -5.53
CA GLN A 344 3.51 -9.45 -4.07
C GLN A 344 2.95 -8.17 -3.43
N GLU A 345 1.95 -8.32 -2.55
CA GLU A 345 1.28 -7.24 -1.82
C GLU A 345 0.83 -7.71 -0.43
N GLY A 346 0.91 -6.82 0.57
CA GLY A 346 0.37 -7.08 1.91
C GLY A 346 -1.17 -6.97 1.97
N TRP A 347 -1.74 -6.07 1.18
CA TRP A 347 -3.18 -6.01 0.93
C TRP A 347 -3.44 -5.60 -0.51
N GLY A 348 -3.13 -4.34 -0.85
CA GLY A 348 -3.23 -3.81 -2.20
C GLY A 348 -4.14 -2.58 -2.32
N ASN A 349 -3.73 -1.45 -1.74
CA ASN A 349 -4.55 -0.23 -1.74
C ASN A 349 -4.90 0.28 -3.15
N GLN A 350 -4.00 0.09 -4.12
CA GLN A 350 -4.26 0.38 -5.54
C GLN A 350 -5.52 -0.34 -6.08
N PHE A 351 -5.81 -1.56 -5.60
CA PHE A 351 -7.02 -2.27 -5.96
C PHE A 351 -8.25 -1.53 -5.44
N LEU A 352 -8.25 -1.12 -4.16
CA LEU A 352 -9.34 -0.34 -3.56
C LEU A 352 -9.51 1.03 -4.26
N GLU A 353 -8.41 1.70 -4.59
CA GLU A 353 -8.43 2.96 -5.33
C GLU A 353 -9.06 2.79 -6.72
N GLY A 354 -8.75 1.70 -7.42
CA GLY A 354 -9.37 1.38 -8.71
C GLY A 354 -10.85 1.01 -8.63
N LEU A 355 -11.27 0.32 -7.56
CA LEU A 355 -12.69 0.09 -7.27
C LEU A 355 -13.41 1.43 -7.07
N PHE A 356 -12.88 2.31 -6.22
CA PHE A 356 -13.46 3.62 -5.95
C PHE A 356 -13.53 4.48 -7.21
N ALA A 357 -12.46 4.50 -8.01
CA ALA A 357 -12.40 5.25 -9.27
C ALA A 357 -13.31 4.70 -10.37
N LYS A 358 -14.03 3.58 -10.13
CA LYS A 358 -14.88 2.89 -11.10
C LYS A 358 -14.16 2.61 -12.43
N LYS A 359 -12.95 2.06 -12.35
CA LYS A 359 -12.16 1.71 -13.54
C LYS A 359 -11.98 0.21 -13.67
N PRO A 360 -11.93 -0.35 -14.89
CA PRO A 360 -11.51 -1.72 -15.08
C PRO A 360 -10.04 -1.89 -14.67
N MET A 361 -9.71 -3.07 -14.15
CA MET A 361 -8.40 -3.36 -13.60
C MET A 361 -7.79 -4.63 -14.21
N LEU A 362 -6.58 -4.50 -14.75
CA LEU A 362 -5.70 -5.60 -15.11
C LEU A 362 -4.95 -6.08 -13.88
N VAL A 363 -5.28 -7.27 -13.37
CA VAL A 363 -4.83 -7.74 -12.05
C VAL A 363 -4.08 -9.05 -12.17
N PHE A 364 -2.88 -9.11 -11.58
CA PHE A 364 -2.27 -10.39 -11.24
C PHE A 364 -2.88 -10.89 -9.92
N GLU A 365 -3.34 -12.13 -9.89
CA GLU A 365 -3.99 -12.72 -8.71
C GLU A 365 -2.94 -13.15 -7.67
N TYR A 366 -2.32 -12.17 -7.01
CA TYR A 366 -1.38 -12.39 -5.90
C TYR A 366 -2.03 -13.11 -4.72
N ASP A 367 -1.22 -13.65 -3.81
CA ASP A 367 -1.70 -14.57 -2.76
C ASP A 367 -2.84 -14.02 -1.90
N VAL A 368 -2.72 -12.78 -1.42
CA VAL A 368 -3.79 -12.12 -0.64
C VAL A 368 -5.05 -11.91 -1.49
N TYR A 369 -4.91 -11.58 -2.78
CA TYR A 369 -6.06 -11.49 -3.68
C TYR A 369 -6.79 -12.83 -3.75
N LYS A 370 -6.08 -13.94 -3.92
CA LYS A 370 -6.70 -15.27 -4.03
C LYS A 370 -7.39 -15.72 -2.76
N GLU A 371 -6.72 -15.57 -1.63
CA GLU A 371 -7.21 -16.06 -0.34
C GLU A 371 -8.38 -15.19 0.15
N ASP A 372 -8.25 -13.87 0.08
CA ASP A 372 -9.16 -12.96 0.77
C ASP A 372 -10.08 -12.15 -0.14
N ILE A 373 -9.67 -11.83 -1.37
CA ILE A 373 -10.41 -10.88 -2.24
C ILE A 373 -11.26 -11.60 -3.28
N LYS A 374 -10.72 -12.62 -3.96
CA LYS A 374 -11.33 -13.30 -5.12
C LYS A 374 -12.71 -13.87 -4.81
N ARG A 375 -12.90 -14.41 -3.60
CA ARG A 375 -14.17 -15.02 -3.16
C ARG A 375 -15.30 -14.00 -2.95
N LYS A 376 -15.00 -12.70 -2.93
CA LYS A 376 -16.00 -11.62 -2.82
C LYS A 376 -16.68 -11.30 -4.15
N GLY A 377 -16.25 -11.88 -5.27
CA GLY A 377 -16.94 -11.79 -6.56
C GLY A 377 -16.51 -10.64 -7.47
N PHE A 378 -15.41 -9.93 -7.14
CA PHE A 378 -14.87 -8.88 -8.00
C PHE A 378 -14.53 -9.38 -9.40
N LYS A 379 -14.87 -8.57 -10.40
CA LYS A 379 -14.58 -8.81 -11.82
C LYS A 379 -13.33 -8.06 -12.22
N VAL A 380 -12.29 -8.78 -12.63
CA VAL A 380 -11.00 -8.21 -13.03
C VAL A 380 -10.53 -8.82 -14.33
N ILE A 381 -9.68 -8.10 -15.05
CA ILE A 381 -8.93 -8.64 -16.18
C ILE A 381 -7.77 -9.44 -15.60
N SER A 382 -8.00 -10.72 -15.33
CA SER A 382 -7.05 -11.57 -14.62
C SER A 382 -5.83 -11.94 -15.47
N LEU A 383 -4.64 -11.78 -14.91
CA LEU A 383 -3.35 -12.29 -15.42
C LEU A 383 -3.00 -13.68 -14.85
N GLY A 384 -3.95 -14.35 -14.19
CA GLY A 384 -3.70 -15.59 -13.47
C GLY A 384 -2.91 -15.37 -12.18
N ASP A 385 -2.40 -16.46 -11.61
CA ASP A 385 -1.76 -16.51 -10.30
C ASP A 385 -0.37 -17.15 -10.30
N LYS A 386 0.17 -17.41 -11.49
CA LYS A 386 1.48 -18.03 -11.67
C LYS A 386 2.27 -17.22 -12.67
N TYR A 387 3.53 -16.98 -12.31
CA TYR A 387 4.51 -16.35 -13.16
C TYR A 387 5.82 -17.13 -13.08
N GLU A 388 6.64 -16.95 -14.09
CA GLU A 388 8.04 -17.32 -14.08
C GLU A 388 8.88 -16.05 -14.27
N LEU A 389 10.17 -16.12 -13.99
CA LEU A 389 11.10 -15.07 -14.39
C LEU A 389 11.72 -15.43 -15.76
N ASP A 390 11.88 -14.45 -16.62
CA ASP A 390 12.68 -14.58 -17.82
C ASP A 390 14.19 -14.43 -17.54
N GLU A 391 15.00 -14.49 -18.59
CA GLU A 391 16.47 -14.38 -18.47
C GLU A 391 16.95 -13.01 -17.96
N TYR A 392 16.08 -11.99 -18.05
CA TYR A 392 16.34 -10.64 -17.54
C TYR A 392 15.76 -10.43 -16.15
N GLY A 393 15.18 -11.47 -15.52
CA GLY A 393 14.56 -11.37 -14.20
C GLY A 393 13.24 -10.59 -14.19
N LEU A 394 12.56 -10.47 -15.33
CA LEU A 394 11.22 -9.90 -15.45
C LEU A 394 10.17 -11.00 -15.37
N ALA A 395 9.03 -10.72 -14.74
CA ALA A 395 7.91 -11.64 -14.66
C ALA A 395 7.31 -11.90 -16.04
N LYS A 396 7.01 -13.17 -16.32
CA LYS A 396 6.28 -13.63 -17.51
C LYS A 396 5.16 -14.58 -17.11
N VAL A 397 4.05 -14.50 -17.84
CA VAL A 397 2.92 -15.44 -17.73
C VAL A 397 2.66 -16.10 -19.09
N ASP A 398 1.82 -17.13 -19.13
CA ASP A 398 1.49 -17.84 -20.38
C ASP A 398 0.92 -16.87 -21.44
N LYS A 399 1.42 -16.96 -22.68
CA LYS A 399 0.97 -16.11 -23.80
C LYS A 399 -0.54 -16.18 -24.04
N LYS A 400 -1.19 -17.31 -23.74
CA LYS A 400 -2.66 -17.45 -23.80
C LYS A 400 -3.37 -16.56 -22.78
N ILE A 401 -2.77 -16.37 -21.60
CA ILE A 401 -3.28 -15.45 -20.57
C ILE A 401 -3.16 -14.01 -21.07
N ILE A 402 -2.00 -13.62 -21.61
CA ILE A 402 -1.80 -12.29 -22.19
C ILE A 402 -2.81 -12.01 -23.31
N LYS A 403 -2.99 -12.94 -24.25
CA LYS A 403 -4.00 -12.84 -25.33
C LYS A 403 -5.41 -12.67 -24.81
N ARG A 404 -5.81 -13.46 -23.81
CA ARG A 404 -7.13 -13.35 -23.18
C ARG A 404 -7.30 -12.00 -22.48
N ALA A 405 -6.30 -11.56 -21.74
CA ALA A 405 -6.32 -10.27 -21.04
C ALA A 405 -6.41 -9.09 -22.02
N ALA A 406 -5.64 -9.12 -23.11
CA ALA A 406 -5.71 -8.12 -24.18
C ALA A 406 -7.10 -8.06 -24.82
N GLY A 407 -7.68 -9.21 -25.16
CA GLY A 407 -9.05 -9.27 -25.70
C GLY A 407 -10.11 -8.71 -24.74
N GLU A 408 -9.96 -8.99 -23.45
CA GLU A 408 -10.85 -8.45 -22.41
C GLU A 408 -10.67 -6.93 -22.23
N CYS A 409 -9.44 -6.42 -22.27
CA CYS A 409 -9.16 -4.98 -22.31
C CYS A 409 -9.87 -4.33 -23.51
N ILE A 410 -9.70 -4.88 -24.71
CA ILE A 410 -10.34 -4.35 -25.94
C ILE A 410 -11.85 -4.33 -25.78
N LYS A 411 -12.45 -5.42 -25.28
CA LYS A 411 -13.90 -5.48 -25.01
C LYS A 411 -14.34 -4.35 -24.08
N LEU A 412 -13.65 -4.14 -22.96
CA LEU A 412 -13.94 -3.07 -22.00
C LEU A 412 -13.66 -1.65 -22.53
N LEU A 413 -12.92 -1.53 -23.62
CA LEU A 413 -12.65 -0.27 -24.31
C LEU A 413 -13.71 0.06 -25.35
N ILE A 414 -14.49 -0.90 -25.85
CA ILE A 414 -15.46 -0.71 -26.95
C ILE A 414 -16.92 -1.02 -26.58
N ASP A 415 -17.14 -1.75 -25.49
CA ASP A 415 -18.46 -2.14 -25.00
C ASP A 415 -18.77 -1.37 -23.70
N GLU A 416 -19.48 -0.24 -23.86
CA GLU A 416 -19.86 0.68 -22.77
C GLU A 416 -20.72 -0.02 -21.72
N ASP A 417 -21.78 -0.73 -22.13
CA ASP A 417 -22.68 -1.43 -21.21
C ASP A 417 -21.94 -2.49 -20.38
N TYR A 418 -21.06 -3.26 -21.04
CA TYR A 418 -20.25 -4.26 -20.34
C TYR A 418 -19.28 -3.63 -19.34
N ARG A 419 -18.64 -2.52 -19.73
CA ARG A 419 -17.73 -1.75 -18.88
C ARG A 419 -18.45 -1.15 -17.67
N GLU A 420 -19.54 -0.43 -17.89
CA GLU A 420 -20.32 0.22 -16.83
C GLU A 420 -20.82 -0.80 -15.81
N LYS A 421 -21.39 -1.92 -16.30
CA LYS A 421 -21.83 -3.01 -15.44
C LYS A 421 -20.70 -3.55 -14.58
N MET A 422 -19.52 -3.81 -15.18
CA MET A 422 -18.38 -4.34 -14.44
C MET A 422 -17.91 -3.38 -13.34
N VAL A 423 -17.75 -2.10 -13.65
CA VAL A 423 -17.20 -1.14 -12.70
C VAL A 423 -18.18 -0.77 -11.60
N GLU A 424 -19.49 -0.74 -11.89
CA GLU A 424 -20.51 -0.47 -10.88
C GLU A 424 -20.67 -1.63 -9.91
N GLU A 425 -20.74 -2.87 -10.42
CA GLU A 425 -20.80 -4.06 -9.55
C GLU A 425 -19.56 -4.13 -8.64
N ASN A 426 -18.38 -3.88 -9.19
CA ASN A 426 -17.13 -3.80 -8.41
C ASN A 426 -17.16 -2.69 -7.35
N PHE A 427 -17.68 -1.50 -7.68
CA PHE A 427 -17.81 -0.40 -6.72
C PHE A 427 -18.73 -0.78 -5.56
N GLN A 428 -19.87 -1.40 -5.85
CA GLN A 428 -20.81 -1.84 -4.80
C GLN A 428 -20.22 -2.92 -3.90
N LEU A 429 -19.51 -3.90 -4.47
CA LEU A 429 -18.77 -4.90 -3.68
C LEU A 429 -17.67 -4.24 -2.83
N GLY A 430 -16.97 -3.24 -3.38
CA GLY A 430 -15.99 -2.45 -2.64
C GLY A 430 -16.62 -1.74 -1.44
N ARG A 431 -17.78 -1.11 -1.65
CA ARG A 431 -18.56 -0.46 -0.59
C ARG A 431 -19.09 -1.44 0.45
N GLU A 432 -19.50 -2.64 0.05
CA GLU A 432 -19.99 -3.66 0.98
C GLU A 432 -18.86 -4.19 1.88
N PHE A 433 -17.72 -4.52 1.29
CA PHE A 433 -16.67 -5.26 2.00
C PHE A 433 -15.54 -4.41 2.55
N PHE A 434 -15.25 -3.27 1.94
CA PHE A 434 -14.04 -2.47 2.19
C PHE A 434 -14.32 -0.99 2.43
N SER A 435 -15.50 -0.66 2.97
CA SER A 435 -15.89 0.70 3.32
C SER A 435 -15.55 1.08 4.75
N TYR A 436 -15.76 2.35 5.08
CA TYR A 436 -15.69 2.81 6.46
C TYR A 436 -16.79 2.19 7.34
N GLU A 437 -17.97 1.91 6.79
CA GLU A 437 -19.02 1.18 7.48
C GLU A 437 -18.58 -0.25 7.81
N SER A 438 -17.92 -0.94 6.88
CA SER A 438 -17.38 -2.28 7.15
C SER A 438 -16.25 -2.26 8.19
N LEU A 439 -15.45 -1.17 8.22
CA LEU A 439 -14.48 -0.93 9.29
C LEU A 439 -15.17 -0.67 10.64
N GLU A 440 -16.20 0.18 10.67
CA GLU A 440 -16.94 0.52 11.89
C GLU A 440 -17.50 -0.73 12.57
N GLU A 441 -18.15 -1.62 11.79
CA GLU A 441 -18.69 -2.89 12.31
C GLU A 441 -17.60 -3.79 12.92
N LYS A 442 -16.39 -3.80 12.34
CA LYS A 442 -15.26 -4.56 12.88
C LYS A 442 -14.69 -3.90 14.14
N LEU A 443 -14.60 -2.57 14.16
CA LEU A 443 -14.09 -1.82 15.32
C LEU A 443 -15.01 -1.97 16.53
N LYS A 444 -16.34 -2.00 16.35
CA LYS A 444 -17.32 -2.28 17.42
C LYS A 444 -17.06 -3.59 18.17
N MET A 445 -16.39 -4.56 17.55
CA MET A 445 -16.08 -5.85 18.18
C MET A 445 -14.86 -5.80 19.09
N ILE A 446 -13.96 -4.81 18.92
CA ILE A 446 -12.64 -4.80 19.56
C ILE A 446 -12.34 -3.53 20.36
N VAL A 447 -13.12 -2.47 20.15
CA VAL A 447 -13.05 -1.17 20.84
C VAL A 447 -14.19 -1.10 21.84
#